data_AF-A0A448X0I7-F1
#
_entry.id   AF-A0A448X0I7-F1
#
_cell.length_a   1.000
_cell.length_b   1.000
_cell.length_c   1.000
_cell.angle_alpha   90.00
_cell.angle_beta   90.00
_cell.angle_gamma   90.00
#
_symmetry.space_group_name_H-M   'P 1'
#
loop_
_entity.id
_entity.type
_entity.pdbx_description
1 polymer ?
#
loop_
_entity_poly.entity_id
_entity_poly.type
_entity_poly.pdbx_seq_one_letter_code
_entity_poly.pdbx_strand_id
1 'polypeptide(L)'
;MQLSRFWSSLSFCGAGFGLFAAQSVFMGSEKFYHEWLMPVVHILVRDAELTHLLGVKLTSFGIGYRKFPSASDERLIQAKRDKLSRKVFGLDFVHPVGIAAGFDKNGEAILNLLEAGFSHVEVGTVTPKPQDGNPKPRLFRFNTKMALVNR
;
A
#
# COMPACT_ATOMS: atom_id res chain seq x y z
N MET A 1 15.46 -10.51 -41.07
CA MET A 1 15.82 -11.46 -39.99
C MET A 1 16.26 -10.80 -38.68
N GLN A 2 16.91 -9.62 -38.69
CA GLN A 2 17.32 -8.93 -37.45
C GLN A 2 16.15 -8.29 -36.67
N LEU A 3 15.14 -7.75 -37.37
CA LEU A 3 14.00 -7.07 -36.73
C LEU A 3 13.10 -8.02 -35.93
N SER A 4 12.86 -9.24 -36.41
CA SER A 4 12.06 -10.24 -35.68
C SER A 4 12.74 -10.69 -34.39
N ARG A 5 14.08 -10.87 -34.41
CA ARG A 5 14.87 -11.23 -33.22
C ARG A 5 14.84 -10.11 -32.17
N PHE A 6 14.86 -8.85 -32.60
CA PHE A 6 14.73 -7.70 -31.70
C PHE A 6 13.40 -7.71 -30.95
N TRP A 7 12.28 -7.87 -31.65
CA TRP A 7 10.95 -7.95 -31.02
C TRP A 7 10.82 -9.15 -30.09
N SER A 8 11.37 -10.31 -30.47
CA SER A 8 11.39 -11.48 -29.58
C SER A 8 12.20 -11.24 -28.31
N SER A 9 13.37 -10.58 -28.40
CA SER A 9 14.18 -10.22 -27.24
C SER A 9 13.47 -9.19 -26.35
N LEU A 10 12.85 -8.17 -26.93
CA LEU A 10 12.10 -7.17 -26.17
C LEU A 10 10.93 -7.80 -25.42
N SER A 11 10.17 -8.69 -26.07
CA SER A 11 9.08 -9.43 -25.44
C SER A 11 9.57 -10.33 -24.31
N PHE A 12 10.71 -11.00 -24.48
CA PHE A 12 11.28 -11.86 -23.44
C PHE A 12 11.73 -11.05 -22.21
N CYS A 13 12.44 -9.94 -22.42
CA CYS A 13 12.85 -9.05 -21.32
C CYS A 13 11.63 -8.43 -20.62
N GLY A 14 10.61 -8.01 -21.38
CA GLY A 14 9.37 -7.45 -20.85
C GLY A 14 8.61 -8.46 -19.99
N ALA A 15 8.47 -9.71 -20.46
CA ALA A 15 7.84 -10.78 -19.70
C ALA A 15 8.63 -11.11 -18.42
N GLY A 16 9.95 -11.21 -18.51
CA GLY A 16 10.82 -11.45 -17.35
C GLY A 16 10.69 -10.36 -16.28
N PHE A 17 10.73 -9.09 -16.68
CA PHE A 17 10.52 -7.97 -15.77
C PHE A 17 9.11 -7.97 -15.18
N GLY A 18 8.08 -8.26 -15.99
CA GLY A 18 6.70 -8.35 -15.52
C GLY A 18 6.51 -9.42 -14.43
N LEU A 19 7.11 -10.61 -14.63
CA LEU A 19 7.09 -11.68 -13.63
C LEU A 19 7.85 -11.29 -12.36
N PHE A 20 9.04 -10.70 -12.50
CA PHE A 20 9.82 -10.22 -11.34
C PHE A 20 9.08 -9.14 -10.55
N ALA A 21 8.44 -8.19 -11.22
CA ALA A 21 7.64 -7.15 -10.60
C ALA A 21 6.43 -7.74 -9.86
N ALA A 22 5.68 -8.63 -10.51
CA ALA A 22 4.55 -9.31 -9.90
C ALA A 22 4.96 -10.11 -8.65
N GLN A 23 6.07 -10.86 -8.77
CA GLN A 23 6.66 -11.60 -7.66
C GLN A 23 7.08 -10.67 -6.51
N SER A 24 7.73 -9.54 -6.83
CA SER A 24 8.18 -8.56 -5.83
C SER A 24 7.02 -7.90 -5.09
N VAL A 25 5.94 -7.58 -5.80
CA VAL A 25 4.69 -7.06 -5.22
C VAL A 25 4.05 -8.11 -4.30
N PHE A 26 3.94 -9.35 -4.77
CA PHE A 26 3.34 -10.45 -4.03
C PHE A 26 4.11 -10.80 -2.75
N MET A 27 5.45 -10.71 -2.80
CA MET A 27 6.32 -10.94 -1.65
C MET A 27 6.43 -9.73 -0.73
N GLY A 28 5.89 -8.58 -1.11
CA GLY A 28 5.98 -7.34 -0.35
C GLY A 28 7.41 -6.83 -0.20
N SER A 29 8.21 -6.88 -1.27
CA SER A 29 9.61 -6.44 -1.25
C SER A 29 9.74 -4.93 -1.03
N GLU A 30 10.04 -4.50 0.19
CA GLU A 30 10.16 -3.08 0.56
C GLU A 30 11.05 -2.29 -0.42
N LYS A 31 12.21 -2.86 -0.79
CA LYS A 31 13.14 -2.24 -1.73
C LYS A 31 12.51 -2.02 -3.10
N PHE A 32 11.76 -2.99 -3.62
CA PHE A 32 11.07 -2.84 -4.90
C PHE A 32 9.99 -1.76 -4.85
N TYR A 33 9.24 -1.68 -3.75
CA TYR A 33 8.22 -0.63 -3.57
C TYR A 33 8.88 0.76 -3.57
N HIS A 34 9.94 0.94 -2.79
CA HIS A 34 10.60 2.23 -2.61
C HIS A 34 11.41 2.69 -3.84
N GLU A 35 12.17 1.80 -4.47
CA GLU A 35 13.10 2.18 -5.55
C GLU A 35 12.46 2.16 -6.93
N TRP A 36 11.42 1.33 -7.15
CA TRP A 36 10.85 1.10 -8.48
C TRP A 36 9.37 1.43 -8.54
N LEU A 37 8.53 0.71 -7.77
CA LEU A 37 7.08 0.77 -7.95
C LEU A 37 6.52 2.17 -7.65
N MET A 38 6.78 2.71 -6.45
CA MET A 38 6.21 3.99 -6.04
C MET A 38 6.73 5.17 -6.89
N PRO A 39 8.02 5.27 -7.24
CA PRO A 39 8.50 6.27 -8.19
C PRO A 39 7.79 6.20 -9.55
N VAL A 40 7.62 5.00 -10.11
CA VAL A 40 6.91 4.81 -11.39
C VAL A 40 5.44 5.23 -11.28
N VAL A 41 4.74 4.79 -10.23
CA VAL A 41 3.35 5.21 -9.97
C VAL A 41 3.25 6.72 -9.86
N HIS A 42 4.19 7.38 -9.19
CA HIS A 42 4.18 8.84 -9.03
C HIS A 42 4.49 9.60 -10.32
N ILE A 43 5.25 9.01 -11.24
CA ILE A 43 5.53 9.57 -12.57
C ILE A 43 4.32 9.41 -13.49
N LEU A 44 3.71 8.21 -13.52
CA LEU A 44 2.60 7.87 -14.41
C LEU A 44 1.28 8.49 -13.95
N VAL A 45 0.98 8.40 -12.65
CA VAL A 45 -0.24 8.95 -12.05
C VAL A 45 0.14 10.23 -11.31
N ARG A 46 0.09 11.37 -12.00
CA ARG A 46 0.46 12.67 -11.40
C ARG A 46 -0.55 13.16 -10.36
N ASP A 47 -1.83 12.82 -10.53
CA ASP A 47 -2.87 13.17 -9.58
C ASP A 47 -2.76 12.35 -8.28
N ALA A 48 -2.66 13.06 -7.15
CA ALA A 48 -2.45 12.42 -5.86
C ALA A 48 -3.73 11.75 -5.36
N GLU A 49 -4.91 12.32 -5.64
CA GLU A 49 -6.19 11.77 -5.20
C GLU A 49 -6.49 10.45 -5.94
N LEU A 50 -6.26 10.39 -7.25
CA LEU A 50 -6.37 9.15 -8.02
C LEU A 50 -5.39 8.07 -7.53
N THR A 51 -4.15 8.44 -7.24
CA THR A 51 -3.17 7.51 -6.66
C THR A 51 -3.69 6.93 -5.34
N HIS A 52 -4.26 7.79 -4.48
CA HIS A 52 -4.86 7.38 -3.22
C HIS A 52 -6.06 6.43 -3.40
N LEU A 53 -7.01 6.78 -4.29
CA LEU A 53 -8.18 5.94 -4.60
C LEU A 53 -7.77 4.57 -5.16
N LEU A 54 -6.78 4.55 -6.06
CA LEU A 54 -6.22 3.30 -6.57
C LEU A 54 -5.58 2.48 -5.45
N GLY A 55 -4.83 3.13 -4.54
CA GLY A 55 -4.24 2.48 -3.38
C GLY A 55 -5.29 1.80 -2.51
N VAL A 56 -6.31 2.55 -2.07
CA VAL A 56 -7.43 2.00 -1.27
C VAL A 56 -8.11 0.85 -2.02
N LYS A 57 -8.36 1.01 -3.32
CA LYS A 57 -9.04 -0.02 -4.10
C LYS A 57 -8.21 -1.29 -4.24
N LEU A 58 -6.91 -1.18 -4.51
CA LEU A 58 -6.00 -2.32 -4.57
C LEU A 58 -5.92 -3.02 -3.20
N THR A 59 -5.80 -2.25 -2.11
CA THR A 59 -5.84 -2.81 -0.76
C THR A 59 -7.17 -3.50 -0.48
N SER A 60 -8.32 -2.99 -0.94
CA SER A 60 -9.63 -3.65 -0.78
C SER A 60 -9.70 -5.02 -1.47
N PHE A 61 -8.89 -5.26 -2.50
CA PHE A 61 -8.75 -6.56 -3.17
C PHE A 61 -7.61 -7.42 -2.60
N GLY A 62 -6.96 -6.96 -1.52
CA GLY A 62 -5.83 -7.64 -0.92
C GLY A 62 -4.58 -7.58 -1.78
N ILE A 63 -4.38 -6.52 -2.57
CA ILE A 63 -3.20 -6.32 -3.41
C ILE A 63 -2.33 -5.23 -2.78
N GLY A 64 -1.00 -5.40 -2.86
CA GLY A 64 -0.05 -4.37 -2.45
C GLY A 64 0.61 -4.58 -1.08
N TYR A 65 0.42 -5.73 -0.46
CA TYR A 65 1.11 -6.12 0.79
C TYR A 65 1.54 -7.58 0.76
N ARG A 66 2.43 -7.92 1.68
CA ARG A 66 2.98 -9.28 1.82
C ARG A 66 1.90 -10.24 2.33
N LYS A 67 1.55 -11.25 1.54
CA LYS A 67 0.56 -12.28 1.93
C LYS A 67 1.14 -13.48 2.68
N PHE A 68 2.38 -13.84 2.36
CA PHE A 68 2.99 -15.08 2.85
C PHE A 68 4.32 -14.78 3.54
N PRO A 69 4.32 -14.57 4.87
CA PRO A 69 5.55 -14.61 5.65
C PRO A 69 6.16 -16.02 5.57
N SER A 70 7.50 -16.12 5.57
CA SER A 70 8.14 -17.43 5.70
C SER A 70 7.97 -17.98 7.12
N ALA A 71 8.07 -19.30 7.32
CA ALA A 71 7.96 -19.89 8.66
C ALA A 71 8.99 -19.33 9.67
N SER A 72 10.16 -18.91 9.20
CA SER A 72 11.15 -18.19 10.02
C SER A 72 10.70 -16.77 10.38
N ASP A 73 10.02 -16.08 9.46
CA ASP A 73 9.47 -14.76 9.72
C ASP A 73 8.34 -14.85 10.75
N GLU A 74 7.48 -15.86 10.67
CA GLU A 74 6.37 -16.04 11.62
C GLU A 74 6.85 -16.14 13.07
N ARG A 75 7.91 -16.91 13.33
CA ARG A 75 8.49 -17.03 14.68
C ARG A 75 9.07 -15.71 15.17
N LEU A 76 9.79 -14.99 14.31
CA LEU A 76 10.34 -13.66 14.62
C LEU A 76 9.22 -12.64 14.86
N ILE A 77 8.17 -12.67 14.03
CA ILE A 77 6.98 -11.82 14.14
C ILE A 77 6.31 -12.11 15.47
N GLN A 78 6.12 -13.37 15.85
CA GLN A 78 5.48 -13.74 17.12
C GLN A 78 6.30 -13.24 18.32
N ALA A 79 7.60 -13.51 18.35
CA ALA A 79 8.46 -13.05 19.45
C ALA A 79 8.49 -11.51 19.57
N LYS A 80 8.41 -10.79 18.46
CA LYS A 80 8.30 -9.33 18.45
C LYS A 80 6.92 -8.84 18.89
N ARG A 81 5.83 -9.52 18.50
CA ARG A 81 4.45 -9.20 18.91
C ARG A 81 4.32 -9.24 20.42
N ASP A 82 4.86 -10.26 21.08
CA ASP A 82 4.78 -10.38 22.54
C ASP A 82 5.39 -9.15 23.24
N LYS A 83 6.54 -8.68 22.75
CA LYS A 83 7.23 -7.50 23.28
C LYS A 83 6.54 -6.16 22.97
N LEU A 84 5.89 -6.07 21.80
CA LEU A 84 5.24 -4.85 21.32
C LEU A 84 3.77 -4.75 21.71
N SER A 85 3.18 -5.82 22.23
CA SER A 85 1.77 -5.86 22.64
C SER A 85 1.41 -4.77 23.65
N ARG A 86 0.26 -4.12 23.50
CA ARG A 86 -0.20 -3.03 24.39
C ARG A 86 -1.66 -3.22 24.75
N LYS A 87 -2.01 -2.98 26.00
CA LYS A 87 -3.40 -2.87 26.45
C LYS A 87 -3.76 -1.41 26.67
N VAL A 88 -4.68 -0.87 25.88
CA VAL A 88 -5.09 0.54 25.92
C VAL A 88 -6.60 0.60 25.74
N PHE A 89 -7.30 1.47 26.50
CA PHE A 89 -8.76 1.58 26.47
C PHE A 89 -9.51 0.25 26.71
N GLY A 90 -8.89 -0.69 27.44
CA GLY A 90 -9.44 -2.02 27.67
C GLY A 90 -9.30 -2.99 26.49
N LEU A 91 -8.65 -2.57 25.39
CA LEU A 91 -8.41 -3.38 24.19
C LEU A 91 -6.94 -3.83 24.12
N ASP A 92 -6.73 -5.01 23.55
CA ASP A 92 -5.40 -5.57 23.32
C ASP A 92 -4.95 -5.32 21.87
N PHE A 93 -3.82 -4.64 21.72
CA PHE A 93 -3.19 -4.35 20.43
C PHE A 93 -1.93 -5.19 20.28
N VAL A 94 -1.81 -5.93 19.18
CA VAL A 94 -0.66 -6.80 18.89
C VAL A 94 0.67 -6.04 18.75
N HIS A 95 0.62 -4.76 18.42
CA HIS A 95 1.72 -3.78 18.43
C HIS A 95 1.14 -2.35 18.36
N PRO A 96 1.90 -1.28 18.62
CA PRO A 96 1.35 0.08 18.69
C PRO A 96 1.19 0.79 17.33
N VAL A 97 1.33 0.07 16.21
CA VAL A 97 1.30 0.67 14.86
C VAL A 97 -0.05 0.40 14.20
N GLY A 98 -0.80 1.46 13.92
CA GLY A 98 -2.05 1.44 13.17
C GLY A 98 -2.00 2.36 11.96
N ILE A 99 -3.05 2.30 11.13
CA ILE A 99 -3.25 3.21 10.01
C ILE A 99 -4.22 4.32 10.44
N ALA A 100 -3.82 5.56 10.20
CA ALA A 100 -4.56 6.75 10.62
C ALA A 100 -5.80 7.02 9.76
N ALA A 101 -6.76 7.77 10.32
CA ALA A 101 -7.90 8.27 9.59
C ALA A 101 -7.49 9.09 8.36
N GLY A 102 -8.39 9.13 7.39
CA GLY A 102 -8.19 9.79 6.11
C GLY A 102 -7.64 8.86 5.02
N PHE A 103 -7.05 7.72 5.37
CA PHE A 103 -6.71 6.68 4.39
C PHE A 103 -7.97 5.93 3.93
N ASP A 104 -8.61 5.18 4.83
CA ASP A 104 -9.86 4.47 4.51
C ASP A 104 -11.06 5.29 5.01
N LYS A 105 -11.55 6.21 4.17
CA LYS A 105 -12.64 7.14 4.53
C LYS A 105 -14.00 6.45 4.69
N ASN A 106 -14.19 5.34 3.97
CA ASN A 106 -15.49 4.69 3.82
C ASN A 106 -15.53 3.25 4.36
N GLY A 107 -14.42 2.75 4.92
CA GLY A 107 -14.32 1.39 5.44
C GLY A 107 -14.19 0.32 4.36
N GLU A 108 -13.61 0.66 3.21
CA GLU A 108 -13.49 -0.22 2.03
C GLU A 108 -12.38 -1.27 2.18
N ALA A 109 -11.38 -1.04 3.04
CA ALA A 109 -10.14 -1.83 3.07
C ALA A 109 -9.76 -2.35 4.47
N ILE A 110 -10.65 -2.25 5.46
CA ILE A 110 -10.38 -2.56 6.88
C ILE A 110 -9.68 -3.91 7.07
N LEU A 111 -10.28 -5.00 6.57
CA LEU A 111 -9.76 -6.35 6.80
C LEU A 111 -8.37 -6.55 6.20
N ASN A 112 -8.17 -6.03 4.99
CA ASN A 112 -6.90 -6.18 4.28
C ASN A 112 -5.82 -5.25 4.84
N LEU A 113 -6.19 -4.12 5.46
CA LEU A 113 -5.25 -3.29 6.21
C LEU A 113 -4.77 -4.00 7.49
N LEU A 114 -5.66 -4.71 8.18
CA LEU A 114 -5.26 -5.57 9.30
C LEU A 114 -4.37 -6.74 8.83
N GLU A 115 -4.72 -7.37 7.70
CA GLU A 115 -3.91 -8.44 7.11
C GLU A 115 -2.54 -7.95 6.62
N ALA A 116 -2.46 -6.71 6.13
CA ALA A 116 -1.21 -6.05 5.76
C ALA A 116 -0.28 -5.83 6.96
N GLY A 117 -0.78 -5.99 8.18
CA GLY A 117 0.01 -5.98 9.41
C GLY A 117 -0.21 -4.76 10.29
N PHE A 118 -1.25 -3.94 10.06
CA PHE A 118 -1.65 -2.92 11.04
C PHE A 118 -2.37 -3.58 12.22
N SER A 119 -2.10 -3.14 13.45
CA SER A 119 -2.78 -3.68 14.63
C SER A 119 -4.19 -3.11 14.81
N HIS A 120 -4.43 -1.93 14.25
CA HIS A 120 -5.69 -1.23 14.27
C HIS A 120 -5.84 -0.31 13.06
N VAL A 121 -7.08 -0.04 12.71
CA VAL A 121 -7.47 0.79 11.57
C VAL A 121 -8.42 1.87 12.07
N GLU A 122 -8.05 3.13 11.85
CA GLU A 122 -8.92 4.27 12.13
C GLU A 122 -9.63 4.68 10.83
N VAL A 123 -10.92 4.35 10.72
CA VAL A 123 -11.74 4.65 9.54
C VAL A 123 -12.25 6.09 9.60
N GLY A 124 -12.37 6.72 8.42
CA GLY A 124 -13.06 8.00 8.27
C GLY A 124 -12.18 9.13 7.71
N THR A 125 -12.54 10.39 7.91
CA THR A 125 -13.68 10.87 8.71
C THR A 125 -15.03 10.67 8.00
N VAL A 126 -16.01 10.13 8.73
CA VAL A 126 -17.39 9.95 8.26
C VAL A 126 -18.24 11.13 8.70
N THR A 127 -19.05 11.69 7.79
CA THR A 127 -20.01 12.76 8.11
C THR A 127 -21.43 12.21 8.23
N PRO A 128 -22.33 12.82 9.03
CA PRO A 128 -23.70 12.33 9.19
C PRO A 128 -24.51 12.26 7.89
N LYS A 129 -24.22 13.16 6.94
CA LYS A 129 -24.77 13.14 5.57
C LYS A 129 -23.64 13.01 4.55
N PRO A 130 -23.87 12.35 3.40
CA PRO A 130 -22.91 12.32 2.31
C PRO A 130 -22.56 13.73 1.83
N GLN A 131 -21.29 13.95 1.53
CA GLN A 131 -20.77 15.22 1.01
C GLN A 131 -19.63 14.96 0.03
N ASP A 132 -19.56 15.74 -1.05
CA ASP A 132 -18.53 15.58 -2.09
C ASP A 132 -17.15 16.12 -1.65
N GLY A 133 -17.12 16.93 -0.60
CA GLY A 133 -15.93 17.62 -0.10
C GLY A 133 -15.53 18.82 -0.95
N ASN A 134 -14.31 19.32 -0.75
CA ASN A 134 -13.81 20.51 -1.46
C ASN A 134 -13.60 20.25 -2.97
N PRO A 135 -13.71 21.28 -3.83
CA PRO A 135 -13.41 21.14 -5.26
C PRO A 135 -11.97 20.67 -5.52
N LYS A 136 -11.78 19.86 -6.57
CA LYS A 136 -10.46 19.37 -6.99
C LYS A 136 -9.66 20.46 -7.74
N PRO A 137 -8.30 20.43 -7.71
CA PRO A 137 -7.45 19.51 -6.96
C PRO A 137 -7.35 19.89 -5.47
N ARG A 138 -7.25 18.87 -4.61
CA ARG A 138 -7.29 19.03 -3.15
C ARG A 138 -6.33 18.14 -2.37
N LEU A 139 -5.49 17.39 -3.08
CA LEU A 139 -4.40 16.60 -2.50
C LEU A 139 -3.15 16.85 -3.34
N PHE A 140 -2.06 17.27 -2.70
CA PHE A 140 -0.83 17.69 -3.34
C PHE A 140 0.36 16.94 -2.74
N ARG A 141 1.27 16.48 -3.60
CA ARG A 141 2.50 15.78 -3.20
C ARG A 141 3.69 16.69 -3.23
N PHE A 142 4.52 16.61 -2.20
CA PHE A 142 5.86 17.21 -2.18
C PHE A 142 6.91 16.14 -1.93
N ASN A 143 7.23 15.40 -3.00
CA ASN A 143 8.08 14.20 -2.94
C ASN A 143 9.47 14.47 -2.35
N THR A 144 10.07 15.62 -2.65
CA THR A 144 11.40 16.00 -2.12
C THR A 144 11.43 16.19 -0.60
N LYS A 145 10.26 16.37 0.04
CA LYS A 145 10.12 16.48 1.49
C LYS A 145 9.32 15.33 2.11
N MET A 146 8.99 14.29 1.34
CA MET A 146 8.12 13.19 1.78
C MET A 146 6.83 13.70 2.45
N ALA A 147 6.22 14.75 1.88
CA ALA A 147 5.09 15.45 2.48
C ALA A 147 3.87 15.50 1.54
N LEU A 148 2.69 15.66 2.15
CA LEU A 148 1.41 15.84 1.49
C LEU A 148 0.71 17.08 2.05
N VAL A 149 -0.05 17.77 1.20
CA VAL A 149 -0.99 18.81 1.64
C VAL A 149 -2.37 18.45 1.11
N ASN A 150 -3.36 18.37 2.00
CA ASN A 150 -4.75 18.15 1.65
C ASN A 150 -5.61 19.33 2.12
N ARG A 151 -6.75 19.55 1.45
CA ARG A 151 -7.77 20.51 1.88
C ARG A 151 -9.17 19.98 1.67
#